data_AF-A0A9E3VBQ6-F1
#
_entry.id   AF-A0A9E3VBQ6-F1
#
_cell.length_a   1.000
_cell.length_b   1.000
_cell.length_c   1.000
_cell.angle_alpha   90.00
_cell.angle_beta   90.00
_cell.angle_gamma   90.00
#
_symmetry.space_group_name_H-M   'P 1'
#
loop_
_entity.id
_entity.type
_entity.pdbx_description
1 polymer ?
#
loop_
_entity_poly.entity_id
_entity_poly.type
_entity_poly.pdbx_seq_one_letter_code
_entity_poly.pdbx_strand_id
1 'polypeptide(L)'
;MTLRFFAMPLAVALAACGPSVPSAVEAVGQDQSAIVGGATDTGDPAVVAVAVRAGNQFGPFCTGTLVAPQTVLTAAHCVNVYGPNAAYYVLFGTSAYNPTSYVRVVGQTRHPQYNAQTNQDHDFGVLQLERPVTNVTPIDMNPVPLTSADVGRSIRHAGFGVTAGNAQDSGLKRQVTYNVRQVSQWLIESGAPGKQTCSGDSGGPAFMETTGSIKERVVGVVSFGDQNCQMFGADGRVDQVLPWIRSVMNAWETPTCADDGRCKEGCMPVDQDCACAADGQCTAACTNLSKDPDCPKDCGQNGVCAEESCPVPDPDCVPVGGVCTSPDVCHDRACVGDAQHAGVTYCSKPCQDNSQCPGDMECLNLVCLYKQKPVKQLGEVCDVANEACAAGFCTGPMGGLTRCVNSCAVTGDCAQGETCESGADSQRFCRPPADKVSFSKDTSVPLAVAEGPAAKVPGCSSVAAGPALAWALAALLRRRRAR
;
A
#
# COMPACT_ATOMS: atom_id res chain seq x y z
N MET A 1 7.78 -25.26 97.76
CA MET A 1 6.58 -25.86 97.15
C MET A 1 6.95 -26.34 95.74
N THR A 2 6.94 -27.67 95.55
CA THR A 2 6.83 -28.43 94.27
C THR A 2 7.73 -28.00 93.09
N LEU A 3 8.94 -28.54 92.90
CA LEU A 3 9.31 -29.86 92.29
C LEU A 3 8.84 -30.04 90.82
N ARG A 4 9.78 -30.10 89.86
CA ARG A 4 10.08 -31.33 89.08
C ARG A 4 11.20 -31.12 88.05
N PHE A 5 12.09 -32.10 88.05
CA PHE A 5 13.27 -32.29 87.21
C PHE A 5 12.96 -33.04 85.90
N PHE A 6 13.95 -33.00 84.99
CA PHE A 6 14.58 -34.12 84.26
C PHE A 6 14.43 -34.22 82.73
N ALA A 7 15.62 -34.32 82.13
CA ALA A 7 16.06 -35.31 81.13
C ALA A 7 15.75 -35.06 79.64
N MET A 8 16.81 -34.59 78.97
CA MET A 8 17.20 -34.95 77.60
C MET A 8 17.32 -36.48 77.46
N PRO A 9 16.99 -37.05 76.27
CA PRO A 9 17.73 -38.21 75.81
C PRO A 9 18.32 -38.04 74.41
N LEU A 10 19.58 -38.41 74.35
CA LEU A 10 20.40 -38.82 73.22
C LEU A 10 19.94 -40.21 72.73
N ALA A 11 19.67 -40.40 71.43
CA ALA A 11 19.84 -41.71 70.77
C ALA A 11 19.86 -41.56 69.23
N VAL A 12 21.05 -41.75 68.62
CA VAL A 12 21.49 -42.93 67.85
C VAL A 12 21.17 -42.82 66.35
N ALA A 13 22.25 -42.60 65.60
CA ALA A 13 22.33 -42.68 64.15
C ALA A 13 22.26 -44.14 63.67
N LEU A 14 21.49 -44.39 62.62
CA LEU A 14 21.70 -45.52 61.71
C LEU A 14 22.17 -44.98 60.37
N ALA A 15 23.40 -45.33 60.01
CA ALA A 15 23.97 -45.13 58.69
C ALA A 15 23.38 -46.15 57.72
N ALA A 16 22.86 -45.66 56.59
CA ALA A 16 22.60 -46.47 55.41
C ALA A 16 23.38 -45.86 54.23
N CYS A 17 24.43 -46.55 53.81
CA CYS A 17 25.20 -46.24 52.60
C CYS A 17 24.45 -46.78 51.36
N GLY A 18 24.18 -45.92 50.39
CA GLY A 18 23.71 -46.27 49.04
C GLY A 18 24.40 -45.35 48.01
N PRO A 19 24.66 -45.84 46.79
CA PRO A 19 25.79 -45.39 45.98
C PRO A 19 25.60 -43.99 45.39
N SER A 20 26.70 -43.23 45.43
CA SER A 20 26.89 -41.92 44.82
C SER A 20 26.78 -41.98 43.29
N VAL A 21 25.80 -41.25 42.75
CA VAL A 21 25.75 -40.85 41.34
C VAL A 21 26.16 -39.38 41.27
N PRO A 22 27.19 -38.98 40.50
CA PRO A 22 27.57 -37.59 40.39
C PRO A 22 26.65 -36.92 39.36
N SER A 23 25.60 -36.24 39.80
CA SER A 23 24.95 -35.24 38.95
C SER A 23 25.69 -33.93 39.11
N ALA A 24 26.29 -33.53 37.99
CA ALA A 24 26.87 -32.22 37.77
C ALA A 24 25.92 -31.13 38.28
N VAL A 25 26.45 -30.28 39.16
CA VAL A 25 25.83 -29.00 39.45
C VAL A 25 26.04 -28.17 38.19
N GLU A 26 25.09 -28.21 37.27
CA GLU A 26 24.98 -27.16 36.26
C GLU A 26 24.77 -25.85 37.02
N ALA A 27 25.70 -24.93 36.82
CA ALA A 27 25.52 -23.55 37.21
C ALA A 27 24.30 -23.02 36.48
N VAL A 28 23.16 -22.95 37.18
CA VAL A 28 21.99 -22.22 36.71
C VAL A 28 22.40 -20.75 36.62
N GLY A 29 22.67 -20.29 35.40
CA GLY A 29 22.87 -18.88 35.09
C GLY A 29 21.65 -18.11 35.56
N GLN A 30 21.87 -17.24 36.55
CA GLN A 30 20.90 -16.23 36.95
C GLN A 30 20.82 -15.19 35.82
N ASP A 31 19.89 -15.39 34.89
CA ASP A 31 19.51 -14.34 33.94
C ASP A 31 18.53 -13.41 34.67
N GLN A 32 19.04 -12.26 35.09
CA GLN A 32 18.24 -11.22 35.77
C GLN A 32 17.81 -10.15 34.73
N SER A 33 16.54 -10.21 34.34
CA SER A 33 15.96 -9.47 33.20
C SER A 33 15.20 -8.19 33.58
N ALA A 34 15.48 -7.06 32.90
CA ALA A 34 14.69 -5.82 32.83
C ALA A 34 14.06 -5.65 31.46
N ILE A 35 13.15 -4.69 31.31
CA ILE A 35 11.81 -5.00 30.78
C ILE A 35 11.22 -6.17 31.58
N VAL A 36 10.03 -6.00 32.15
CA VAL A 36 9.44 -7.03 33.02
C VAL A 36 9.34 -8.33 32.22
N GLY A 37 9.94 -9.42 32.70
CA GLY A 37 9.96 -10.72 32.01
C GLY A 37 10.67 -10.74 30.64
N GLY A 38 11.52 -9.75 30.34
CA GLY A 38 12.30 -9.64 29.11
C GLY A 38 13.57 -10.50 29.10
N ALA A 39 14.42 -10.29 28.10
CA ALA A 39 15.76 -10.88 28.02
C ALA A 39 16.77 -9.80 27.61
N THR A 40 18.04 -9.99 27.93
CA THR A 40 19.12 -9.08 27.51
C THR A 40 19.14 -8.92 25.99
N ASP A 41 19.21 -7.67 25.52
CA ASP A 41 19.29 -7.35 24.10
C ASP A 41 20.70 -6.90 23.70
N THR A 42 21.28 -7.64 22.75
CA THR A 42 22.55 -7.34 22.09
C THR A 42 22.39 -7.11 20.58
N GLY A 43 21.17 -7.29 20.05
CA GLY A 43 20.86 -7.33 18.62
C GLY A 43 20.42 -6.00 18.02
N ASP A 44 19.93 -5.05 18.83
CA ASP A 44 19.40 -3.78 18.32
C ASP A 44 20.32 -2.57 18.59
N PRO A 45 21.43 -2.36 17.87
CA PRO A 45 22.39 -1.28 18.16
C PRO A 45 21.80 0.13 17.98
N ALA A 46 20.69 0.26 17.24
CA ALA A 46 19.97 1.52 17.04
C ALA A 46 19.02 1.88 18.20
N VAL A 47 18.76 0.94 19.12
CA VAL A 47 18.04 1.23 20.37
C VAL A 47 19.04 1.80 21.36
N VAL A 48 18.78 3.02 21.81
CA VAL A 48 19.74 3.86 22.53
C VAL A 48 19.16 4.34 23.86
N ALA A 49 20.02 4.57 24.85
CA ALA A 49 19.60 5.23 26.08
C ALA A 49 19.72 6.75 25.92
N VAL A 50 18.71 7.47 26.38
CA VAL A 50 18.72 8.94 26.48
C VAL A 50 19.14 9.30 27.90
N ALA A 51 20.22 10.05 28.00
CA ALA A 51 20.82 10.44 29.27
C ALA A 51 20.94 11.96 29.40
N VAL A 52 20.94 12.42 30.64
CA VAL A 52 21.11 13.83 30.97
C VAL A 52 22.30 13.99 31.91
N ARG A 53 23.00 15.11 31.76
CA ARG A 53 23.94 15.62 32.75
C ARG A 53 23.36 16.87 33.41
N ALA A 54 23.06 16.76 34.70
CA ALA A 54 22.60 17.84 35.56
C ALA A 54 23.66 18.11 36.65
N GLY A 55 24.53 19.09 36.41
CA GLY A 55 25.70 19.34 37.26
C GLY A 55 26.68 18.17 37.25
N ASN A 56 26.92 17.57 38.43
CA ASN A 56 27.80 16.41 38.59
C ASN A 56 27.07 15.06 38.44
N GLN A 57 25.74 15.05 38.32
CA GLN A 57 24.97 13.84 38.11
C GLN A 57 24.80 13.56 36.63
N PHE A 58 25.05 12.31 36.23
CA PHE A 58 24.82 11.79 34.89
C PHE A 58 24.02 10.49 35.00
N GLY A 59 22.95 10.36 34.23
CA GLY A 59 22.16 9.13 34.26
C GLY A 59 21.23 8.98 33.05
N PRO A 60 20.99 7.74 32.60
CA PRO A 60 19.94 7.45 31.65
C PRO A 60 18.57 7.64 32.30
N PHE A 61 17.60 8.13 31.54
CA PHE A 61 16.23 8.34 32.04
C PHE A 61 15.14 7.92 31.05
N CYS A 62 15.46 7.82 29.76
CA CYS A 62 14.55 7.34 28.73
C CYS A 62 15.31 6.47 27.72
N THR A 63 14.57 5.89 26.79
CA THR A 63 15.07 5.18 25.63
C THR A 63 14.74 6.00 24.36
N GLY A 64 15.48 5.74 23.28
CA GLY A 64 15.20 6.26 21.96
C GLY A 64 15.61 5.28 20.87
N THR A 65 15.31 5.64 19.62
CA THR A 65 15.64 4.84 18.43
C THR A 65 16.33 5.71 17.38
N LEU A 66 17.51 5.30 16.92
CA LEU A 66 18.16 5.93 15.77
C LEU A 66 17.36 5.62 14.49
N VAL A 67 16.72 6.65 13.92
CA VAL A 67 15.88 6.53 12.71
C VAL A 67 16.52 7.17 11.47
N ALA A 68 17.55 7.99 11.67
CA ALA A 68 18.50 8.44 10.64
C ALA A 68 19.87 8.78 11.28
N PRO A 69 20.95 8.98 10.53
CA PRO A 69 22.30 9.14 11.08
C PRO A 69 22.47 10.19 12.18
N GLN A 70 21.69 11.28 12.14
CA GLN A 70 21.68 12.35 13.15
C GLN A 70 20.35 12.48 13.89
N THR A 71 19.40 11.57 13.69
CA THR A 71 18.03 11.72 14.18
C THR A 71 17.63 10.53 15.04
N VAL A 72 17.26 10.81 16.29
CA VAL A 72 16.74 9.83 17.24
C VAL A 72 15.28 10.14 17.56
N LEU A 73 14.40 9.16 17.36
CA LEU A 73 13.00 9.20 17.78
C LEU A 73 12.88 8.77 19.25
N THR A 74 12.06 9.49 20.02
CA THR A 74 11.78 9.22 21.44
C THR A 74 10.38 9.75 21.79
N ALA A 75 9.99 9.75 23.06
CA ALA A 75 8.72 10.32 23.53
C ALA A 75 8.84 11.82 23.78
N ALA A 76 7.74 12.57 23.62
CA ALA A 76 7.74 14.02 23.86
C ALA A 76 8.03 14.35 25.33
N HIS A 77 7.52 13.52 26.26
CA HIS A 77 7.79 13.66 27.69
C HIS A 77 9.25 13.38 28.07
N CYS A 78 10.06 12.79 27.17
CA CYS A 78 11.50 12.60 27.36
C CYS A 78 12.34 13.79 26.87
N VAL A 79 11.73 14.72 26.13
CA VAL A 79 12.42 15.89 25.56
C VAL A 79 12.47 17.03 26.57
N ASN A 80 13.63 17.66 26.77
CA ASN A 80 13.77 18.89 27.56
C ASN A 80 13.24 18.80 29.02
N VAL A 81 13.26 17.61 29.63
CA VAL A 81 12.73 17.34 30.98
C VAL A 81 13.40 18.17 32.08
N TYR A 82 14.69 18.46 31.92
CA TYR A 82 15.54 19.14 32.90
C TYR A 82 15.84 20.59 32.50
N GLY A 83 15.11 21.10 31.51
CA GLY A 83 15.25 22.45 30.99
C GLY A 83 16.35 22.61 29.93
N PRO A 84 16.32 23.73 29.19
CA PRO A 84 17.12 23.92 27.97
C PRO A 84 18.64 24.03 28.23
N ASN A 85 19.03 24.26 29.48
CA ASN A 85 20.43 24.39 29.89
C ASN A 85 21.08 23.05 30.28
N ALA A 86 20.30 21.97 30.39
CA ALA A 86 20.85 20.65 30.66
C ALA A 86 21.55 20.08 29.43
N ALA A 87 22.62 19.32 29.64
CA ALA A 87 23.31 18.64 28.55
C ALA A 87 22.72 17.23 28.38
N TYR A 88 22.26 16.94 27.17
CA TYR A 88 21.64 15.66 26.81
C TYR A 88 22.57 14.84 25.92
N TYR A 89 22.52 13.52 26.09
CA TYR A 89 23.35 12.57 25.36
C TYR A 89 22.52 11.36 24.94
N VAL A 90 22.89 10.79 23.79
CA VAL A 90 22.43 9.49 23.33
C VAL A 90 23.57 8.50 23.50
N LEU A 91 23.28 7.38 24.17
CA LEU A 91 24.25 6.35 24.54
C LEU A 91 23.97 5.07 23.77
N PHE A 92 25.01 4.55 23.10
CA PHE A 92 24.96 3.34 22.31
C PHE A 92 25.58 2.16 23.07
N GLY A 93 25.09 0.95 22.80
CA GLY A 93 25.57 -0.30 23.37
C GLY A 93 24.54 -0.98 24.27
N THR A 94 24.94 -2.10 24.88
CA THR A 94 24.05 -2.89 25.74
C THR A 94 23.92 -2.32 27.16
N SER A 95 24.86 -1.50 27.62
CA SER A 95 24.77 -0.83 28.94
C SER A 95 24.85 0.68 28.78
N ALA A 96 23.89 1.40 29.37
CA ALA A 96 23.89 2.85 29.46
C ALA A 96 24.95 3.38 30.45
N TYR A 97 25.39 2.57 31.42
CA TYR A 97 26.44 2.92 32.37
C TYR A 97 27.84 2.54 31.89
N ASN A 98 27.93 1.65 30.89
CA ASN A 98 29.16 1.33 30.17
C ASN A 98 28.90 1.33 28.65
N PRO A 99 28.59 2.50 28.06
CA PRO A 99 28.22 2.59 26.66
C PRO A 99 29.44 2.38 25.76
N THR A 100 29.21 1.78 24.58
CA THR A 100 30.26 1.63 23.57
C THR A 100 30.64 2.95 22.92
N SER A 101 29.67 3.86 22.81
CA SER A 101 29.88 5.24 22.36
C SER A 101 28.72 6.14 22.82
N TYR A 102 28.94 7.45 22.75
CA TYR A 102 27.90 8.43 23.01
C TYR A 102 28.02 9.60 22.04
N VAL A 103 26.90 10.30 21.85
CA VAL A 103 26.82 11.52 21.05
C VAL A 103 26.00 12.56 21.79
N ARG A 104 26.46 13.81 21.78
CA ARG A 104 25.73 14.93 22.37
C ARG A 104 24.49 15.26 21.55
N VAL A 105 23.40 15.61 22.22
CA VAL A 105 22.19 16.12 21.59
C VAL A 105 22.29 17.64 21.48
N VAL A 106 22.10 18.17 20.27
CA VAL A 106 22.20 19.61 19.96
C VAL A 106 20.87 20.26 19.62
N GLY A 107 19.86 19.46 19.28
CA GLY A 107 18.50 19.90 18.98
C GLY A 107 17.49 18.95 19.57
N GLN A 108 16.34 19.47 19.99
CA GLN A 108 15.25 18.66 20.51
C GLN A 108 13.92 19.31 20.13
N THR A 109 12.97 18.49 19.68
CA THR A 109 11.64 18.95 19.27
C THR A 109 10.59 17.99 19.78
N ARG A 110 9.50 18.52 20.35
CA ARG A 110 8.30 17.76 20.71
C ARG A 110 7.27 17.90 19.59
N HIS A 111 6.39 16.91 19.44
CA HIS A 111 5.24 17.06 18.57
C HIS A 111 4.44 18.31 18.97
N PRO A 112 4.08 19.21 18.03
CA PRO A 112 3.41 20.48 18.36
C PRO A 112 2.07 20.31 19.08
N GLN A 113 1.38 19.20 18.84
CA GLN A 113 0.10 18.86 19.47
C GLN A 113 0.24 18.05 20.77
N TYR A 114 1.47 17.77 21.23
CA TYR A 114 1.68 17.07 22.50
C TYR A 114 1.15 17.92 23.66
N ASN A 115 0.27 17.33 24.46
CA ASN A 115 -0.25 17.95 25.68
C ASN A 115 0.39 17.30 26.92
N ALA A 116 1.31 18.03 27.55
CA ALA A 116 2.01 17.58 28.76
C ALA A 116 1.08 17.40 29.98
N GLN A 117 -0.14 17.95 29.96
CA GLN A 117 -1.11 17.78 31.05
C GLN A 117 -1.81 16.43 31.00
N THR A 118 -2.12 15.93 29.80
CA THR A 118 -2.83 14.65 29.61
C THR A 118 -1.86 13.50 29.39
N ASN A 119 -0.69 13.76 28.79
CA ASN A 119 0.37 12.79 28.53
C ASN A 119 -0.11 11.50 27.84
N GLN A 120 -1.04 11.64 26.89
CA GLN A 120 -1.70 10.50 26.24
C GLN A 120 -1.57 10.55 24.72
N ASP A 121 -1.83 11.70 24.09
CA ASP A 121 -1.81 11.83 22.64
C ASP A 121 -0.57 12.58 22.14
N HIS A 122 -0.11 12.21 20.95
CA HIS A 122 1.02 12.84 20.26
C HIS A 122 2.32 12.90 21.09
N ASP A 123 2.56 11.92 21.96
CA ASP A 123 3.76 11.84 22.81
C ASP A 123 5.00 11.40 22.01
N PHE A 124 5.39 12.21 21.02
CA PHE A 124 6.57 12.01 20.18
C PHE A 124 7.56 13.15 20.32
N GLY A 125 8.82 12.79 20.45
CA GLY A 125 9.96 13.69 20.50
C GLY A 125 11.02 13.25 19.51
N VAL A 126 11.77 14.21 18.98
CA VAL A 126 12.92 13.94 18.10
C VAL A 126 14.14 14.67 18.64
N LEU A 127 15.28 13.98 18.67
CA LEU A 127 16.56 14.49 19.13
C LEU A 127 17.53 14.56 17.95
N GLN A 128 18.21 15.70 17.80
CA GLN A 128 19.27 15.91 16.83
C GLN A 128 20.63 15.62 17.46
N LEU A 129 21.40 14.74 16.86
CA LEU A 129 22.75 14.42 17.26
C LEU A 129 23.76 15.42 16.68
N GLU A 130 24.76 15.80 17.48
CA GLU A 130 25.83 16.73 17.10
C GLU A 130 26.61 16.28 15.85
N ARG A 131 26.69 14.97 15.61
CA ARG A 131 27.41 14.36 14.49
C ARG A 131 26.68 13.12 13.99
N PRO A 132 26.79 12.78 12.68
CA PRO A 132 26.21 11.57 12.14
C PRO A 132 26.87 10.33 12.73
N VAL A 133 26.02 9.33 13.01
CA VAL A 133 26.41 7.97 13.41
C VAL A 133 26.41 7.10 12.17
N THR A 134 27.59 6.62 11.77
CA THR A 134 27.78 5.87 10.51
C THR A 134 28.02 4.38 10.72
N ASN A 135 28.29 3.95 11.96
CA ASN A 135 28.59 2.57 12.33
C ASN A 135 27.38 1.82 12.92
N VAL A 136 26.20 2.45 12.93
CA VAL A 136 24.92 1.86 13.36
C VAL A 136 23.92 2.14 12.26
N THR A 137 23.29 1.09 11.73
CA THR A 137 22.23 1.23 10.73
C THR A 137 20.96 1.76 11.40
N PRO A 138 20.39 2.89 10.97
CA PRO A 138 19.10 3.37 11.48
C PRO A 138 17.96 2.40 11.16
N ILE A 139 16.91 2.42 11.97
CA ILE A 139 15.71 1.57 11.75
C ILE A 139 14.63 2.36 11.02
N ASP A 140 14.06 1.74 9.98
CA ASP A 140 12.94 2.31 9.24
C ASP A 140 11.68 2.44 10.10
N MET A 141 10.96 3.54 9.91
CA MET A 141 9.64 3.76 10.51
C MET A 141 8.54 3.17 9.63
N ASN A 142 7.46 2.70 10.25
CA ASN A 142 6.33 2.11 9.52
C ASN A 142 5.49 3.19 8.82
N PRO A 143 5.35 3.15 7.47
CA PRO A 143 4.46 4.04 6.73
C PRO A 143 3.06 3.46 6.54
N VAL A 144 2.83 2.20 6.91
CA VAL A 144 1.57 1.50 6.65
C VAL A 144 0.61 1.76 7.81
N PRO A 145 -0.63 2.25 7.55
CA PRO A 145 -1.60 2.47 8.61
C PRO A 145 -1.89 1.19 9.38
N LEU A 146 -1.80 1.27 10.71
CA LEU A 146 -2.28 0.21 11.59
C LEU A 146 -3.79 0.29 11.77
N THR A 147 -4.43 -0.86 11.91
CA THR A 147 -5.89 -0.97 12.04
C THR A 147 -6.28 -2.01 13.09
N SER A 148 -7.58 -2.19 13.32
CA SER A 148 -8.09 -3.27 14.18
C SER A 148 -7.72 -4.66 13.67
N ALA A 149 -7.34 -4.82 12.39
CA ALA A 149 -6.84 -6.08 11.85
C ALA A 149 -5.46 -6.47 12.40
N ASP A 150 -4.72 -5.53 13.01
CA ASP A 150 -3.42 -5.78 13.62
C ASP A 150 -3.50 -6.28 15.07
N VAL A 151 -4.71 -6.30 15.66
CA VAL A 151 -4.91 -6.87 17.00
C VAL A 151 -4.54 -8.35 17.02
N GLY A 152 -3.81 -8.77 18.05
CA GLY A 152 -3.30 -10.13 18.20
C GLY A 152 -1.98 -10.38 17.49
N ARG A 153 -1.47 -9.46 16.65
CA ARG A 153 -0.14 -9.58 16.05
C ARG A 153 0.96 -9.45 17.11
N SER A 154 2.10 -10.06 16.83
CA SER A 154 3.30 -9.97 17.66
C SER A 154 3.90 -8.57 17.57
N ILE A 155 4.24 -8.00 18.71
CA ILE A 155 4.92 -6.71 18.87
C ILE A 155 6.08 -6.88 19.83
N ARG A 156 7.24 -6.32 19.47
CA ARG A 156 8.48 -6.45 20.22
C ARG A 156 8.93 -5.08 20.71
N HIS A 157 9.29 -4.97 21.97
CA HIS A 157 9.80 -3.74 22.57
C HIS A 157 11.24 -3.94 23.00
N ALA A 158 12.03 -2.88 22.94
CA ALA A 158 13.40 -2.87 23.43
C ALA A 158 13.71 -1.56 24.16
N GLY A 159 14.48 -1.62 25.24
CA GLY A 159 14.76 -0.45 26.07
C GLY A 159 15.67 -0.69 27.26
N PHE A 160 15.90 0.37 28.02
CA PHE A 160 16.83 0.43 29.15
C PHE A 160 16.13 0.66 30.50
N GLY A 161 14.83 0.43 30.57
CA GLY A 161 14.02 0.61 31.77
C GLY A 161 14.28 -0.42 32.87
N VAL A 162 13.58 -0.22 33.99
CA VAL A 162 13.65 -1.09 35.18
C VAL A 162 12.90 -2.42 34.99
N THR A 163 13.22 -3.43 35.82
CA THR A 163 12.65 -4.79 35.75
C THR A 163 11.28 -4.93 36.42
N ALA A 164 10.92 -3.97 37.26
CA ALA A 164 9.67 -3.89 38.01
C ALA A 164 9.46 -2.44 38.48
N GLY A 165 8.21 -2.06 38.79
CA GLY A 165 7.86 -0.67 39.11
C GLY A 165 8.65 -0.01 40.26
N ASN A 166 9.27 -0.80 41.15
CA ASN A 166 10.11 -0.30 42.26
C ASN A 166 11.58 -0.71 42.16
N ALA A 167 11.99 -1.37 41.08
CA ALA A 167 13.37 -1.83 40.91
C ALA A 167 14.34 -0.67 40.61
N GLN A 168 15.63 -0.90 40.82
CA GLN A 168 16.71 0.09 40.67
C GLN A 168 17.82 -0.46 39.77
N ASP A 169 17.42 -1.05 38.64
CA ASP A 169 18.26 -1.87 37.75
C ASP A 169 18.10 -1.49 36.27
N SER A 170 17.68 -0.24 36.02
CA SER A 170 17.68 0.36 34.69
C SER A 170 19.10 0.42 34.10
N GLY A 171 19.19 0.69 32.81
CA GLY A 171 20.45 0.93 32.11
C GLY A 171 21.12 -0.30 31.50
N LEU A 172 20.59 -1.51 31.68
CA LEU A 172 20.96 -2.67 30.84
C LEU A 172 19.84 -2.88 29.80
N LYS A 173 20.22 -2.88 28.51
CA LYS A 173 19.29 -2.99 27.38
C LYS A 173 18.68 -4.38 27.30
N ARG A 174 17.37 -4.41 27.11
CA ARG A 174 16.60 -5.64 27.11
C ARG A 174 15.49 -5.56 26.07
N GLN A 175 14.90 -6.70 25.75
CA GLN A 175 13.77 -6.82 24.84
C GLN A 175 12.68 -7.75 25.37
N VAL A 176 11.44 -7.55 24.92
CA VAL A 176 10.31 -8.43 25.18
C VAL A 176 9.42 -8.52 23.97
N THR A 177 8.70 -9.62 23.83
CA THR A 177 7.70 -9.81 22.77
C THR A 177 6.41 -10.34 23.37
N TYR A 178 5.30 -9.75 22.95
CA TYR A 178 3.93 -10.13 23.27
C TYR A 178 2.99 -9.65 22.16
N ASN A 179 1.68 -9.64 22.40
CA ASN A 179 0.69 -9.36 21.37
C ASN A 179 0.06 -7.97 21.55
N VAL A 180 -0.31 -7.37 20.42
CA VAL A 180 -1.17 -6.19 20.37
C VAL A 180 -2.54 -6.55 20.94
N ARG A 181 -3.03 -5.76 21.90
CA ARG A 181 -4.35 -5.92 22.51
C ARG A 181 -5.39 -5.02 21.87
N GLN A 182 -5.01 -3.81 21.52
CA GLN A 182 -5.90 -2.83 20.92
C GLN A 182 -5.12 -1.86 20.03
N VAL A 183 -5.75 -1.41 18.95
CA VAL A 183 -5.28 -0.32 18.11
C VAL A 183 -6.38 0.74 18.11
N SER A 184 -6.07 1.92 18.65
CA SER A 184 -6.95 3.09 18.61
C SER A 184 -6.47 4.09 17.56
N GLN A 185 -7.10 5.27 17.50
CA GLN A 185 -6.68 6.32 16.57
C GLN A 185 -5.20 6.69 16.77
N TRP A 186 -4.76 6.87 18.02
CA TRP A 186 -3.41 7.38 18.33
C TRP A 186 -2.50 6.35 19.01
N LEU A 187 -3.05 5.26 19.55
CA LEU A 187 -2.30 4.35 20.43
C LEU A 187 -2.36 2.90 19.96
N ILE A 188 -1.29 2.18 20.28
CA ILE A 188 -1.23 0.71 20.28
C ILE A 188 -1.16 0.30 21.75
N GLU A 189 -2.12 -0.48 22.23
CA GLU A 189 -2.04 -1.07 23.55
C GLU A 189 -1.54 -2.50 23.44
N SER A 190 -0.56 -2.85 24.26
CA SER A 190 0.10 -4.15 24.21
C SER A 190 0.57 -4.62 25.60
N GLY A 191 0.88 -5.91 25.71
CA GLY A 191 1.42 -6.49 26.94
C GLY A 191 0.90 -7.88 27.26
N ALA A 192 1.53 -8.53 28.23
CA ALA A 192 1.08 -9.80 28.77
C ALA A 192 1.35 -9.86 30.29
N PRO A 193 0.62 -10.70 31.06
CA PRO A 193 0.91 -10.86 32.49
C PRO A 193 2.39 -11.21 32.73
N GLY A 194 3.06 -10.43 33.58
CA GLY A 194 4.49 -10.59 33.89
C GLY A 194 5.44 -10.19 32.75
N LYS A 195 4.93 -9.57 31.67
CA LYS A 195 5.72 -9.06 30.55
C LYS A 195 5.26 -7.67 30.11
N GLN A 196 6.07 -6.64 30.37
CA GLN A 196 5.70 -5.25 30.05
C GLN A 196 6.91 -4.32 30.01
N THR A 197 6.81 -3.25 29.23
CA THR A 197 7.71 -2.08 29.33
C THR A 197 7.54 -1.37 30.67
N CYS A 198 8.57 -0.70 31.17
CA CYS A 198 8.51 -0.02 32.46
C CYS A 198 9.23 1.34 32.45
N SER A 199 9.34 1.96 33.63
CA SER A 199 10.00 3.25 33.79
C SER A 199 11.42 3.23 33.21
N GLY A 200 11.70 4.15 32.29
CA GLY A 200 12.97 4.23 31.54
C GLY A 200 12.93 3.60 30.14
N ASP A 201 11.95 2.74 29.84
CA ASP A 201 11.68 2.28 28.47
C ASP A 201 10.94 3.33 27.63
N SER A 202 10.36 4.35 28.28
CA SER A 202 9.73 5.50 27.64
C SER A 202 10.57 6.06 26.50
N GLY A 203 9.92 6.28 25.35
CA GLY A 203 10.57 6.72 24.12
C GLY A 203 11.26 5.61 23.32
N GLY A 204 11.35 4.40 23.86
CA GLY A 204 11.84 3.23 23.15
C GLY A 204 10.90 2.76 22.05
N PRO A 205 11.40 1.96 21.09
CA PRO A 205 10.59 1.50 19.98
C PRO A 205 9.70 0.32 20.35
N ALA A 206 8.53 0.30 19.73
CA ALA A 206 7.77 -0.89 19.45
C ALA A 206 8.00 -1.31 18.00
N PHE A 207 8.40 -2.56 17.79
CA PHE A 207 8.73 -3.16 16.51
C PHE A 207 7.66 -4.15 16.06
N MET A 208 7.33 -4.13 14.77
CA MET A 208 6.62 -5.21 14.10
C MET A 208 7.17 -5.41 12.70
N GLU A 209 7.10 -6.64 12.21
CA GLU A 209 7.17 -6.91 10.76
C GLU A 209 5.90 -6.35 10.11
N THR A 210 6.02 -5.62 8.99
CA THR A 210 4.86 -5.00 8.32
C THR A 210 4.55 -5.73 7.03
N THR A 211 3.28 -5.83 6.64
CA THR A 211 2.86 -6.49 5.38
C THR A 211 3.68 -5.96 4.19
N GLY A 212 4.34 -6.86 3.45
CA GLY A 212 5.22 -6.52 2.34
C GLY A 212 6.69 -6.22 2.71
N SER A 213 7.06 -6.28 3.99
CA SER A 213 8.45 -6.19 4.48
C SER A 213 8.76 -7.40 5.35
N ILE A 214 9.92 -8.04 5.10
CA ILE A 214 10.48 -9.09 5.98
C ILE A 214 11.35 -8.50 7.10
N LYS A 215 11.46 -7.16 7.19
CA LYS A 215 12.21 -6.46 8.24
C LYS A 215 11.24 -5.81 9.22
N GLU A 216 11.59 -5.88 10.50
CA GLU A 216 10.94 -5.10 11.54
C GLU A 216 11.09 -3.59 11.27
N ARG A 217 10.04 -2.84 11.58
CA ARG A 217 9.98 -1.38 11.52
C ARG A 217 9.52 -0.83 12.86
N VAL A 218 9.89 0.42 13.16
CA VAL A 218 9.32 1.15 14.30
C VAL A 218 7.86 1.47 13.99
N VAL A 219 6.94 0.81 14.69
CA VAL A 219 5.50 1.02 14.57
C VAL A 219 4.93 1.90 15.67
N GLY A 220 5.62 1.96 16.81
CA GLY A 220 5.19 2.73 17.96
C GLY A 220 6.34 3.24 18.80
N VAL A 221 6.05 4.21 19.67
CA VAL A 221 6.97 4.77 20.66
C VAL A 221 6.36 4.59 22.05
N VAL A 222 7.08 3.95 22.96
CA VAL A 222 6.61 3.70 24.34
C VAL A 222 6.28 5.03 25.02
N SER A 223 5.04 5.21 25.45
CA SER A 223 4.55 6.46 26.04
C SER A 223 4.24 6.30 27.53
N PHE A 224 3.27 5.44 27.86
CA PHE A 224 2.84 5.22 29.25
C PHE A 224 2.37 3.78 29.48
N GLY A 225 2.14 3.43 30.73
CA GLY A 225 1.63 2.12 31.13
C GLY A 225 1.12 2.14 32.56
N ASP A 226 0.81 0.96 33.10
CA ASP A 226 0.38 0.83 34.49
C ASP A 226 1.53 1.01 35.49
N GLN A 227 1.21 1.50 36.69
CA GLN A 227 2.20 1.87 37.72
C GLN A 227 3.14 0.73 38.14
N ASN A 228 2.69 -0.53 38.02
CA ASN A 228 3.48 -1.70 38.39
C ASN A 228 4.15 -2.39 37.19
N CYS A 229 3.90 -1.91 35.98
CA CYS A 229 4.40 -2.49 34.73
C CYS A 229 4.00 -3.98 34.59
N GLN A 230 2.73 -4.32 34.81
CA GLN A 230 2.28 -5.73 34.78
C GLN A 230 1.07 -6.01 33.90
N MET A 231 0.25 -5.00 33.62
CA MET A 231 -1.05 -5.19 32.99
C MET A 231 -1.07 -4.71 31.56
N PHE A 232 -0.66 -3.48 31.27
CA PHE A 232 -0.72 -2.90 29.92
C PHE A 232 0.30 -1.75 29.73
N GLY A 233 0.68 -1.53 28.48
CA GLY A 233 1.49 -0.43 28.01
C GLY A 233 0.86 0.15 26.74
N ALA A 234 1.05 1.45 26.54
CA ALA A 234 0.54 2.18 25.40
C ALA A 234 1.70 2.83 24.64
N ASP A 235 1.73 2.56 23.34
CA ASP A 235 2.69 3.12 22.39
C ASP A 235 1.97 4.15 21.51
N GLY A 236 2.58 5.31 21.31
CA GLY A 236 2.13 6.27 20.29
C GLY A 236 2.34 5.69 18.90
N ARG A 237 1.33 5.76 18.03
CA ARG A 237 1.39 5.26 16.64
C ARG A 237 2.25 6.09 15.71
N VAL A 238 3.36 5.53 15.22
CA VAL A 238 4.29 6.22 14.32
C VAL A 238 3.64 6.58 12.99
N ASP A 239 2.79 5.71 12.45
CA ASP A 239 2.16 5.91 11.15
C ASP A 239 1.23 7.14 11.11
N GLN A 240 0.72 7.58 12.27
CA GLN A 240 -0.14 8.76 12.39
C GLN A 240 0.63 10.08 12.36
N VAL A 241 1.91 10.07 12.72
CA VAL A 241 2.76 11.27 12.84
C VAL A 241 3.98 11.22 11.92
N LEU A 242 4.08 10.20 11.06
CA LEU A 242 5.23 9.99 10.19
C LEU A 242 5.57 11.20 9.30
N PRO A 243 4.60 11.94 8.71
CA PRO A 243 4.91 13.16 7.96
C PRO A 243 5.65 14.21 8.81
N TRP A 244 5.21 14.40 10.07
CA TRP A 244 5.87 15.31 10.99
C TRP A 244 7.29 14.82 11.34
N ILE A 245 7.47 13.55 11.70
CA ILE A 245 8.80 13.00 12.02
C ILE A 245 9.75 13.20 10.85
N ARG A 246 9.31 12.88 9.62
CA ARG A 246 10.11 13.08 8.40
C ARG A 246 10.47 14.54 8.19
N SER A 247 9.54 15.48 8.38
CA SER A 247 9.83 16.91 8.23
C SER A 247 10.96 17.39 9.16
N VAL A 248 10.97 16.92 10.42
CA VAL A 248 12.01 17.27 11.40
C VAL A 248 13.33 16.59 11.04
N MET A 249 13.28 15.30 10.72
CA MET A 249 14.44 14.51 10.30
C MET A 249 15.13 15.12 9.08
N ASN A 250 14.38 15.46 8.04
CA ASN A 250 14.92 15.98 6.80
C ASN A 250 15.61 17.34 7.04
N ALA A 251 15.08 18.19 7.93
CA ALA A 251 15.72 19.46 8.29
C ALA A 251 17.11 19.28 8.96
N TRP A 252 17.37 18.12 9.57
CA TRP A 252 18.60 17.87 10.33
C TRP A 252 19.59 16.96 9.62
N GLU A 253 19.10 16.05 8.77
CA GLU A 253 19.94 15.16 7.98
C GLU A 253 20.56 15.87 6.79
N THR A 254 21.64 15.29 6.27
CA THR A 254 22.22 15.72 5.00
C THR A 254 21.28 15.32 3.86
N PRO A 255 20.91 16.22 2.94
CA PRO A 255 20.08 15.87 1.78
C PRO A 255 20.62 14.66 1.03
N THR A 256 19.71 13.81 0.58
CA THR A 256 20.03 12.63 -0.22
C THR A 256 19.53 12.82 -1.65
N CYS A 257 19.71 11.82 -2.52
CA CYS A 257 19.13 11.86 -3.88
C CYS A 257 17.72 11.22 -3.91
N ALA A 258 17.15 10.91 -2.75
CA ALA A 258 15.79 10.41 -2.63
C ALA A 258 14.83 11.59 -2.53
N ASP A 259 13.57 11.37 -2.93
CA ASP A 259 12.44 12.28 -2.70
C ASP A 259 12.15 12.36 -1.19
N ASP A 260 12.96 13.16 -0.51
CA ASP A 260 13.00 13.41 0.93
C ASP A 260 12.60 14.86 1.28
N GLY A 261 12.07 15.63 0.33
CA GLY A 261 11.67 17.01 0.53
C GLY A 261 12.84 17.99 0.59
N ARG A 262 14.08 17.58 0.28
CA ARG A 262 15.23 18.48 0.22
C ARG A 262 16.08 18.25 -1.02
N CYS A 263 16.09 19.26 -1.89
CA CYS A 263 16.93 19.26 -3.07
C CYS A 263 18.42 19.04 -2.77
N LYS A 264 18.98 18.01 -3.42
CA LYS A 264 20.41 17.76 -3.57
C LYS A 264 20.85 17.84 -5.02
N GLU A 265 21.70 18.82 -5.30
CA GLU A 265 22.33 18.95 -6.61
C GLU A 265 23.32 17.79 -6.91
N GLY A 266 23.47 17.46 -8.19
CA GLY A 266 24.45 16.47 -8.67
C GLY A 266 24.00 15.00 -8.62
N CYS A 267 22.72 14.73 -8.34
CA CYS A 267 22.15 13.40 -8.36
C CYS A 267 21.96 12.83 -9.79
N MET A 268 22.06 11.51 -9.93
CA MET A 268 21.72 10.77 -11.15
C MET A 268 20.93 9.50 -10.80
N PRO A 269 19.63 9.39 -11.16
CA PRO A 269 18.80 10.41 -11.81
C PRO A 269 18.67 11.68 -10.96
N VAL A 270 18.24 12.78 -11.58
CA VAL A 270 18.07 14.06 -10.88
C VAL A 270 17.11 13.88 -9.70
N ASP A 271 17.48 14.50 -8.58
CA ASP A 271 16.64 14.52 -7.39
C ASP A 271 15.31 15.21 -7.70
N GLN A 272 14.22 14.54 -7.36
CA GLN A 272 12.87 15.02 -7.64
C GLN A 272 12.50 16.22 -6.75
N ASP A 273 13.12 16.37 -5.59
CA ASP A 273 12.97 17.56 -4.75
C ASP A 273 13.62 18.80 -5.37
N CYS A 274 14.63 18.61 -6.23
CA CYS A 274 15.18 19.68 -7.05
C CYS A 274 14.34 19.91 -8.30
N ALA A 275 13.96 18.82 -8.99
CA ALA A 275 13.30 18.92 -10.27
C ALA A 275 11.88 19.50 -10.17
N CYS A 276 11.20 19.29 -9.03
CA CYS A 276 9.86 19.79 -8.73
C CYS A 276 9.89 20.98 -7.74
N ALA A 277 11.03 21.67 -7.61
CA ALA A 277 11.18 22.78 -6.68
C ALA A 277 10.39 24.01 -7.14
N ALA A 278 10.03 24.89 -6.21
CA ALA A 278 9.44 26.20 -6.52
C ALA A 278 10.50 27.17 -7.09
N ASP A 279 10.97 26.91 -8.31
CA ASP A 279 12.07 27.63 -8.98
C ASP A 279 11.61 28.46 -10.19
N GLY A 280 10.31 28.46 -10.49
CA GLY A 280 9.68 29.11 -11.62
C GLY A 280 9.69 28.27 -12.90
N GLN A 281 10.08 26.98 -12.84
CA GLN A 281 10.21 26.12 -14.01
C GLN A 281 9.41 24.81 -13.88
N CYS A 282 8.30 24.73 -14.61
CA CYS A 282 7.63 23.46 -14.84
C CYS A 282 8.34 22.64 -15.93
N THR A 283 9.06 21.58 -15.55
CA THR A 283 9.88 20.79 -16.48
C THR A 283 9.55 19.30 -16.50
N ALA A 284 9.87 18.63 -17.61
CA ALA A 284 9.74 17.17 -17.74
C ALA A 284 10.71 16.38 -16.85
N ALA A 285 11.65 17.05 -16.17
CA ALA A 285 12.54 16.41 -15.20
C ALA A 285 11.82 16.10 -13.88
N CYS A 286 10.77 16.86 -13.55
CA CYS A 286 9.84 16.55 -12.46
C CYS A 286 8.89 15.44 -12.93
N THR A 287 9.03 14.26 -12.34
CA THR A 287 8.21 13.09 -12.67
C THR A 287 6.84 13.12 -12.00
N ASN A 288 6.67 13.92 -10.94
CA ASN A 288 5.40 14.15 -10.29
C ASN A 288 5.05 15.65 -10.30
N LEU A 289 4.56 16.13 -11.45
CA LEU A 289 4.21 17.53 -11.67
C LEU A 289 3.19 18.10 -10.66
N SER A 290 2.41 17.24 -9.98
CA SER A 290 1.49 17.70 -8.93
C SER A 290 2.20 18.25 -7.68
N LYS A 291 3.49 17.95 -7.52
CA LYS A 291 4.35 18.49 -6.46
C LYS A 291 5.02 19.80 -6.85
N ASP A 292 5.04 20.13 -8.13
CA ASP A 292 5.71 21.32 -8.66
C ASP A 292 4.71 22.50 -8.66
N PRO A 293 4.92 23.51 -7.80
CA PRO A 293 3.99 24.63 -7.69
C PRO A 293 4.06 25.59 -8.89
N ASP A 294 5.05 25.45 -9.76
CA ASP A 294 5.22 26.28 -10.96
C ASP A 294 4.55 25.66 -12.20
N CYS A 295 4.05 24.43 -12.07
CA CYS A 295 3.30 23.78 -13.14
C CYS A 295 1.89 24.33 -13.32
N PRO A 296 1.38 24.35 -14.58
CA PRO A 296 -0.01 24.65 -14.83
C PRO A 296 -0.93 23.78 -13.97
N LYS A 297 -2.08 24.35 -13.62
CA LYS A 297 -3.05 23.65 -12.78
C LYS A 297 -3.45 22.34 -13.45
N ASP A 298 -3.57 21.30 -12.63
CA ASP A 298 -3.95 19.95 -13.01
C ASP A 298 -2.89 19.15 -13.81
N CYS A 299 -1.69 19.69 -14.02
CA CYS A 299 -0.59 18.88 -14.53
C CYS A 299 -0.12 17.84 -13.49
N GLY A 300 -0.34 16.54 -13.76
CA GLY A 300 0.18 15.43 -12.96
C GLY A 300 -0.86 14.35 -12.70
N GLN A 301 -0.65 13.51 -11.69
CA GLN A 301 -1.64 12.51 -11.25
C GLN A 301 -2.51 13.07 -10.13
N ASN A 302 -3.56 13.82 -10.47
CA ASN A 302 -4.51 14.39 -9.52
C ASN A 302 -5.98 13.97 -9.79
N GLY A 303 -6.21 13.15 -10.82
CA GLY A 303 -7.52 12.68 -11.27
C GLY A 303 -8.27 13.67 -12.16
N VAL A 304 -7.61 14.73 -12.61
CA VAL A 304 -8.19 15.79 -13.43
C VAL A 304 -7.30 16.01 -14.65
N CYS A 305 -7.88 15.95 -15.84
CA CYS A 305 -7.18 16.27 -17.06
C CYS A 305 -6.90 17.77 -17.15
N ALA A 306 -5.64 18.11 -17.37
CA ALA A 306 -5.16 19.45 -17.61
C ALA A 306 -5.75 20.03 -18.91
N GLU A 307 -6.28 21.24 -18.81
CA GLU A 307 -6.74 22.04 -19.95
C GLU A 307 -5.57 22.79 -20.61
N GLU A 308 -4.55 23.13 -19.82
CA GLU A 308 -3.34 23.79 -20.29
C GLU A 308 -2.27 22.77 -20.69
N SER A 309 -1.33 23.19 -21.55
CA SER A 309 -0.25 22.31 -22.02
C SER A 309 0.76 22.06 -20.90
N CYS A 310 0.84 20.81 -20.45
CA CYS A 310 1.87 20.34 -19.51
C CYS A 310 3.20 20.02 -20.24
N PRO A 311 4.36 20.07 -19.55
CA PRO A 311 5.65 19.75 -20.14
C PRO A 311 5.79 18.26 -20.51
N VAL A 312 5.01 17.39 -19.87
CA VAL A 312 4.78 16.00 -20.29
C VAL A 312 3.28 15.77 -20.42
N PRO A 313 2.82 14.84 -21.27
CA PRO A 313 1.41 14.49 -21.37
C PRO A 313 0.84 14.12 -20.00
N ASP A 314 -0.30 14.72 -19.67
CA ASP A 314 -1.00 14.46 -18.42
C ASP A 314 -1.52 13.00 -18.40
N PRO A 315 -1.14 12.19 -17.39
CA PRO A 315 -1.56 10.80 -17.26
C PRO A 315 -3.05 10.60 -16.99
N ASP A 316 -3.77 11.61 -16.48
CA ASP A 316 -5.19 11.55 -16.17
C ASP A 316 -6.08 11.90 -17.38
N CYS A 317 -5.50 12.51 -18.41
CA CYS A 317 -6.21 12.86 -19.64
C CYS A 317 -6.57 11.64 -20.47
N VAL A 318 -7.87 11.34 -20.53
CA VAL A 318 -8.45 10.36 -21.43
C VAL A 318 -8.65 11.00 -22.81
N PRO A 319 -8.10 10.41 -23.89
CA PRO A 319 -8.27 10.96 -25.24
C PRO A 319 -9.74 10.86 -25.68
N VAL A 320 -10.14 11.71 -26.63
CA VAL A 320 -11.47 11.64 -27.27
C VAL A 320 -11.74 10.23 -27.80
N GLY A 321 -12.90 9.67 -27.46
CA GLY A 321 -13.31 8.29 -27.71
C GLY A 321 -13.00 7.33 -26.55
N GLY A 322 -12.05 7.65 -25.67
CA GLY A 322 -11.74 6.84 -24.50
C GLY A 322 -12.86 6.83 -23.46
N VAL A 323 -12.98 5.74 -22.70
CA VAL A 323 -14.00 5.58 -21.65
C VAL A 323 -13.74 6.57 -20.52
N CYS A 324 -14.78 7.29 -20.11
CA CYS A 324 -14.71 8.27 -19.02
C CYS A 324 -15.71 7.93 -17.92
N THR A 325 -15.34 8.26 -16.68
CA THR A 325 -16.20 8.13 -15.49
C THR A 325 -16.74 9.47 -15.01
N SER A 326 -16.09 10.57 -15.38
CA SER A 326 -16.53 11.94 -15.10
C SER A 326 -16.08 12.89 -16.23
N PRO A 327 -16.66 14.10 -16.32
CA PRO A 327 -16.17 15.14 -17.22
C PRO A 327 -14.69 15.51 -16.99
N ASP A 328 -14.20 15.39 -15.76
CA ASP A 328 -12.88 15.90 -15.37
C ASP A 328 -11.71 15.15 -15.99
N VAL A 329 -11.90 13.90 -16.40
CA VAL A 329 -10.85 13.11 -17.08
C VAL A 329 -10.79 13.39 -18.58
N CYS A 330 -11.71 14.21 -19.11
CA CYS A 330 -11.76 14.58 -20.52
C CYS A 330 -11.20 15.99 -20.71
N HIS A 331 -10.30 16.16 -21.69
CA HIS A 331 -9.68 17.45 -21.99
C HIS A 331 -10.70 18.58 -22.21
N ASP A 332 -11.79 18.30 -22.95
CA ASP A 332 -12.85 19.28 -23.23
C ASP A 332 -13.98 19.28 -22.19
N ARG A 333 -13.79 18.65 -21.02
CA ARG A 333 -14.80 18.48 -19.96
C ARG A 333 -16.12 17.87 -20.47
N ALA A 334 -16.04 17.04 -21.50
CA ALA A 334 -17.19 16.42 -22.14
C ALA A 334 -17.11 14.89 -22.02
N CYS A 335 -17.74 14.36 -20.96
CA CYS A 335 -17.98 12.93 -20.80
C CYS A 335 -19.43 12.62 -21.20
N VAL A 336 -19.62 12.03 -22.38
CA VAL A 336 -20.94 11.87 -22.99
C VAL A 336 -21.29 10.40 -23.15
N GLY A 337 -22.59 10.12 -23.24
CA GLY A 337 -23.10 8.81 -23.65
C GLY A 337 -24.16 8.99 -24.72
N ASP A 338 -24.43 7.94 -25.50
CA ASP A 338 -25.45 7.94 -26.52
C ASP A 338 -26.33 6.68 -26.47
N ALA A 339 -27.50 6.75 -27.09
CA ALA A 339 -28.50 5.69 -27.03
C ALA A 339 -28.06 4.38 -27.69
N GLN A 340 -27.18 4.45 -28.71
CA GLN A 340 -26.71 3.26 -29.43
C GLN A 340 -25.50 2.61 -28.77
N HIS A 341 -24.82 3.31 -27.85
CA HIS A 341 -23.72 2.81 -27.01
C HIS A 341 -24.11 2.85 -25.52
N ALA A 342 -25.32 2.38 -25.21
CA ALA A 342 -25.87 2.43 -23.85
C ALA A 342 -24.96 1.69 -22.84
N GLY A 343 -24.76 2.31 -21.68
CA GLY A 343 -23.96 1.77 -20.58
C GLY A 343 -22.48 2.11 -20.61
N VAL A 344 -22.01 2.85 -21.62
CA VAL A 344 -20.64 3.36 -21.70
C VAL A 344 -20.67 4.87 -21.95
N THR A 345 -19.92 5.62 -21.14
CA THR A 345 -19.63 7.03 -21.37
C THR A 345 -18.20 7.17 -21.88
N TYR A 346 -17.98 8.13 -22.77
CA TYR A 346 -16.68 8.36 -23.37
C TYR A 346 -16.38 9.86 -23.54
N CYS A 347 -15.09 10.19 -23.57
CA CYS A 347 -14.65 11.56 -23.77
C CYS A 347 -14.99 12.02 -25.19
N SER A 348 -15.57 13.21 -25.27
CA SER A 348 -15.94 13.88 -26.51
C SER A 348 -15.38 15.30 -26.53
N LYS A 349 -15.65 16.02 -27.61
CA LYS A 349 -15.32 17.42 -27.77
C LYS A 349 -16.31 18.13 -28.70
N PRO A 350 -16.39 19.48 -28.64
CA PRO A 350 -17.15 20.26 -29.60
C PRO A 350 -16.66 20.06 -31.04
N CYS A 351 -17.59 20.11 -31.99
CA CYS A 351 -17.30 20.01 -33.42
C CYS A 351 -18.29 20.83 -34.26
N GLN A 352 -17.89 21.13 -35.49
CA GLN A 352 -18.68 21.78 -36.53
C GLN A 352 -18.95 20.83 -37.70
N ASP A 353 -18.01 19.93 -37.98
CA ASP A 353 -18.12 18.90 -39.01
C ASP A 353 -17.33 17.64 -38.67
N ASN A 354 -17.52 16.58 -39.46
CA ASN A 354 -16.92 15.26 -39.23
C ASN A 354 -15.38 15.24 -39.30
N SER A 355 -14.73 16.23 -39.92
CA SER A 355 -13.27 16.27 -40.00
C SER A 355 -12.60 16.56 -38.65
N GLN A 356 -13.36 17.09 -37.70
CA GLN A 356 -12.87 17.44 -36.37
C GLN A 356 -12.94 16.27 -35.39
N CYS A 357 -13.70 15.21 -35.69
CA CYS A 357 -13.85 14.06 -34.81
C CYS A 357 -12.85 12.95 -35.19
N PRO A 358 -12.16 12.33 -34.21
CA PRO A 358 -11.16 11.29 -34.50
C PRO A 358 -11.81 9.94 -34.84
N GLY A 359 -11.11 9.13 -35.63
CA GLY A 359 -11.40 7.71 -35.82
C GLY A 359 -12.78 7.41 -36.40
N ASP A 360 -13.56 6.61 -35.66
CA ASP A 360 -14.90 6.15 -36.00
C ASP A 360 -16.01 7.01 -35.37
N MET A 361 -15.69 8.26 -35.02
CA MET A 361 -16.66 9.24 -34.53
C MET A 361 -17.16 10.16 -35.66
N GLU A 362 -18.30 10.81 -35.43
CA GLU A 362 -18.90 11.80 -36.32
C GLU A 362 -19.47 12.99 -35.51
N CYS A 363 -19.61 14.13 -36.16
CA CYS A 363 -20.11 15.34 -35.55
C CYS A 363 -21.64 15.36 -35.59
N LEU A 364 -22.28 15.15 -34.45
CA LEU A 364 -23.72 15.19 -34.30
C LEU A 364 -24.10 16.17 -33.21
N ASN A 365 -25.01 17.10 -33.52
CA ASN A 365 -25.45 18.15 -32.60
C ASN A 365 -24.27 18.93 -31.96
N LEU A 366 -23.25 19.23 -32.77
CA LEU A 366 -22.03 19.96 -32.38
C LEU A 366 -21.11 19.23 -31.38
N VAL A 367 -21.26 17.91 -31.23
CA VAL A 367 -20.45 17.07 -30.34
C VAL A 367 -19.99 15.82 -31.10
N CYS A 368 -18.76 15.36 -30.84
CA CYS A 368 -18.27 14.12 -31.44
C CYS A 368 -18.89 12.89 -30.76
N LEU A 369 -19.70 12.13 -31.48
CA LEU A 369 -20.27 10.87 -31.00
C LEU A 369 -19.71 9.72 -31.83
N TYR A 370 -19.67 8.51 -31.27
CA TYR A 370 -19.41 7.32 -32.10
C TYR A 370 -20.42 7.25 -33.25
N LYS A 371 -19.96 6.85 -34.44
CA LYS A 371 -20.82 6.74 -35.63
C LYS A 371 -22.09 5.98 -35.32
N GLN A 372 -23.22 6.63 -35.56
CA GLN A 372 -24.53 6.08 -35.29
C GLN A 372 -24.95 5.16 -36.42
N LYS A 373 -25.42 3.97 -36.08
CA LYS A 373 -26.00 3.03 -37.04
C LYS A 373 -27.29 3.64 -37.61
N PRO A 374 -27.63 3.34 -38.88
CA PRO A 374 -28.93 3.68 -39.43
C PRO A 374 -30.08 3.20 -38.54
N VAL A 375 -31.04 4.10 -38.28
CA VAL A 375 -32.14 3.84 -37.35
C VAL A 375 -33.37 3.29 -38.09
N LYS A 376 -33.87 2.14 -37.64
CA LYS A 376 -35.11 1.49 -38.07
C LYS A 376 -36.26 1.78 -37.09
N GLN A 377 -37.47 1.90 -37.62
CA GLN A 377 -38.67 2.10 -36.83
C GLN A 377 -39.16 0.79 -36.19
N LEU A 378 -39.96 0.92 -35.13
CA LEU A 378 -40.55 -0.24 -34.45
C LEU A 378 -41.33 -1.12 -35.45
N GLY A 379 -41.04 -2.42 -35.44
CA GLY A 379 -41.63 -3.42 -36.34
C GLY A 379 -40.88 -3.66 -37.65
N GLU A 380 -39.95 -2.79 -38.05
CA GLU A 380 -39.14 -2.99 -39.27
C GLU A 380 -38.12 -4.12 -39.10
N VAL A 381 -37.75 -4.77 -40.22
CA VAL A 381 -36.61 -5.69 -40.25
C VAL A 381 -35.34 -4.89 -40.02
N CYS A 382 -34.50 -5.38 -39.13
CA CYS A 382 -33.23 -4.75 -38.77
C CYS A 382 -32.10 -5.77 -38.81
N ASP A 383 -30.89 -5.32 -39.16
CA ASP A 383 -29.66 -6.07 -39.00
C ASP A 383 -29.02 -5.75 -37.63
N VAL A 384 -28.94 -6.76 -36.75
CA VAL A 384 -28.37 -6.65 -35.40
C VAL A 384 -26.94 -6.08 -35.41
N ALA A 385 -26.16 -6.38 -36.45
CA ALA A 385 -24.78 -5.91 -36.55
C ALA A 385 -24.71 -4.45 -37.03
N ASN A 386 -25.58 -4.05 -37.96
CA ASN A 386 -25.38 -2.84 -38.77
C ASN A 386 -26.44 -1.75 -38.58
N GLU A 387 -27.56 -2.03 -37.92
CA GLU A 387 -28.70 -1.10 -37.77
C GLU A 387 -29.12 -0.98 -36.30
N ALA A 388 -29.68 0.18 -35.93
CA ALA A 388 -30.22 0.45 -34.60
C ALA A 388 -31.73 0.65 -34.66
N CYS A 389 -32.41 0.54 -33.51
CA CYS A 389 -33.86 0.73 -33.43
C CYS A 389 -34.20 2.07 -32.80
N ALA A 390 -35.18 2.78 -33.35
CA ALA A 390 -35.65 4.07 -32.82
C ALA A 390 -36.21 3.93 -31.39
N ALA A 391 -36.75 2.74 -31.08
CA ALA A 391 -37.17 2.33 -29.76
C ALA A 391 -36.90 0.83 -29.58
N GLY A 392 -36.56 0.44 -28.35
CA GLY A 392 -36.27 -0.95 -28.01
C GLY A 392 -34.95 -1.45 -28.59
N PHE A 393 -34.92 -2.67 -29.10
CA PHE A 393 -33.70 -3.30 -29.62
C PHE A 393 -33.99 -4.22 -30.81
N CYS A 394 -32.96 -4.51 -31.60
CA CYS A 394 -33.07 -5.38 -32.76
C CYS A 394 -32.92 -6.85 -32.32
N THR A 395 -34.02 -7.60 -32.27
CA THR A 395 -33.98 -9.02 -31.91
C THR A 395 -35.03 -9.83 -32.65
N GLY A 396 -35.00 -11.14 -32.50
CA GLY A 396 -35.95 -12.06 -33.13
C GLY A 396 -35.82 -13.48 -32.59
N PRO A 397 -36.74 -14.36 -33.00
CA PRO A 397 -36.68 -15.78 -32.63
C PRO A 397 -35.44 -16.45 -33.26
N MET A 398 -34.90 -17.47 -32.58
CA MET A 398 -33.75 -18.24 -33.10
C MET A 398 -34.05 -18.78 -34.52
N GLY A 399 -33.20 -18.38 -35.49
CA GLY A 399 -33.33 -18.78 -36.90
C GLY A 399 -34.28 -17.93 -37.76
N GLY A 400 -35.00 -16.97 -37.16
CA GLY A 400 -35.92 -16.06 -37.86
C GLY A 400 -35.30 -14.74 -38.34
N LEU A 401 -36.14 -13.83 -38.80
CA LEU A 401 -35.80 -12.43 -39.05
C LEU A 401 -35.73 -11.65 -37.73
N THR A 402 -34.80 -10.71 -37.66
CA THR A 402 -34.68 -9.75 -36.55
C THR A 402 -35.45 -8.48 -36.88
N ARG A 403 -36.13 -7.92 -35.89
CA ARG A 403 -36.95 -6.70 -36.02
C ARG A 403 -36.76 -5.79 -34.81
N CYS A 404 -37.03 -4.51 -35.01
CA CYS A 404 -37.07 -3.56 -33.92
C CYS A 404 -38.30 -3.78 -33.06
N VAL A 405 -38.09 -4.10 -31.79
CA VAL A 405 -39.14 -4.49 -30.85
C VAL A 405 -38.87 -3.91 -29.46
N ASN A 406 -39.93 -3.70 -28.68
CA ASN A 406 -39.82 -3.22 -27.30
C ASN A 406 -39.36 -4.33 -26.35
N SER A 407 -38.62 -3.95 -25.29
CA SER A 407 -38.27 -4.84 -24.19
C SER A 407 -39.46 -5.14 -23.28
N CYS A 408 -39.48 -6.32 -22.66
CA CYS A 408 -40.48 -6.67 -21.65
C CYS A 408 -39.90 -7.58 -20.56
N ALA A 409 -40.39 -7.45 -19.33
CA ALA A 409 -40.15 -8.42 -18.27
C ALA A 409 -41.28 -9.45 -18.21
N VAL A 410 -42.52 -9.03 -18.47
CA VAL A 410 -43.72 -9.86 -18.52
C VAL A 410 -44.63 -9.42 -19.68
N THR A 411 -45.57 -10.28 -20.08
CA THR A 411 -46.51 -9.98 -21.17
C THR A 411 -47.36 -8.72 -20.91
N GLY A 412 -47.56 -8.35 -19.64
CA GLY A 412 -48.26 -7.11 -19.28
C GLY A 412 -47.52 -5.82 -19.65
N ASP A 413 -46.22 -5.89 -19.96
CA ASP A 413 -45.42 -4.74 -20.38
C ASP A 413 -45.59 -4.43 -21.88
N CYS A 414 -46.23 -5.33 -22.62
CA CYS A 414 -46.39 -5.25 -24.07
C CYS A 414 -47.73 -4.64 -24.49
N ALA A 415 -47.81 -4.15 -25.73
CA ALA A 415 -49.05 -3.59 -26.24
C ALA A 415 -50.13 -4.67 -26.37
N GLN A 416 -51.40 -4.24 -26.44
CA GLN A 416 -52.53 -5.16 -26.43
C GLN A 416 -52.45 -6.17 -27.60
N GLY A 417 -52.37 -7.47 -27.25
CA GLY A 417 -52.24 -8.57 -28.20
C GLY A 417 -50.82 -9.08 -28.43
N GLU A 418 -49.80 -8.40 -27.90
CA GLU A 418 -48.41 -8.84 -27.98
C GLU A 418 -48.06 -9.83 -26.85
N THR A 419 -47.09 -10.71 -27.08
CA THR A 419 -46.58 -11.68 -26.10
C THR A 419 -45.12 -11.42 -25.76
N CYS A 420 -44.75 -11.49 -24.48
CA CYS A 420 -43.36 -11.30 -24.06
C CYS A 420 -42.54 -12.58 -24.20
N GLU A 421 -41.68 -12.65 -25.22
CA GLU A 421 -40.88 -13.84 -25.58
C GLU A 421 -39.38 -13.61 -25.37
N SER A 422 -38.60 -14.69 -25.28
CA SER A 422 -37.14 -14.63 -25.18
C SER A 422 -36.49 -14.72 -26.57
N GLY A 423 -35.59 -13.78 -26.86
CA GLY A 423 -34.79 -13.73 -28.09
C GLY A 423 -33.57 -14.64 -28.05
N ALA A 424 -32.85 -14.69 -29.17
CA ALA A 424 -31.65 -15.53 -29.36
C ALA A 424 -30.47 -15.15 -28.43
N ASP A 425 -30.47 -13.93 -27.90
CA ASP A 425 -29.49 -13.34 -26.99
C ASP A 425 -29.93 -13.37 -25.51
N SER A 426 -31.00 -14.13 -25.21
CA SER A 426 -31.66 -14.19 -23.89
C SER A 426 -32.34 -12.88 -23.45
N GLN A 427 -32.39 -11.85 -24.30
CA GLN A 427 -33.17 -10.65 -24.03
C GLN A 427 -34.66 -10.92 -24.28
N ARG A 428 -35.54 -10.34 -23.46
CA ARG A 428 -36.99 -10.52 -23.60
C ARG A 428 -37.64 -9.34 -24.31
N PHE A 429 -38.51 -9.65 -25.28
CA PHE A 429 -39.11 -8.66 -26.16
C PHE A 429 -40.60 -8.92 -26.42
N CYS A 430 -41.32 -7.85 -26.71
CA CYS A 430 -42.72 -7.89 -27.11
C CYS A 430 -42.84 -8.34 -28.55
N ARG A 431 -43.44 -9.52 -28.75
CA ARG A 431 -43.71 -10.08 -30.07
C ARG A 431 -45.14 -9.76 -30.50
N PRO A 432 -45.33 -9.07 -31.64
CA PRO A 432 -46.64 -8.90 -32.25
C PRO A 432 -47.28 -10.23 -32.66
N PRO A 433 -48.62 -10.31 -32.72
CA PRO A 433 -49.33 -11.46 -33.28
C PRO A 433 -48.79 -11.89 -34.65
N ALA A 434 -48.70 -13.20 -34.89
CA ALA A 434 -48.11 -13.76 -36.11
C ALA A 434 -48.86 -13.37 -37.41
N ASP A 435 -50.15 -13.03 -37.31
CA ASP A 435 -50.98 -12.51 -38.40
C ASP A 435 -50.69 -11.03 -38.74
N LYS A 436 -50.00 -10.31 -37.85
CA LYS A 436 -49.66 -8.90 -38.02
C LYS A 436 -48.24 -8.70 -38.57
N VAL A 437 -47.27 -9.50 -38.10
CA VAL A 437 -45.86 -9.35 -38.48
C VAL A 437 -45.18 -10.72 -38.56
N SER A 438 -44.63 -11.06 -39.73
CA SER A 438 -43.86 -12.30 -39.91
C SER A 438 -42.40 -12.12 -39.47
N PHE A 439 -41.94 -13.04 -38.63
CA PHE A 439 -40.54 -13.23 -38.24
C PHE A 439 -39.90 -14.41 -38.98
N SER A 440 -40.57 -14.98 -39.98
CA SER A 440 -40.04 -16.09 -40.80
C SER A 440 -39.16 -15.54 -41.93
N LYS A 441 -38.00 -16.17 -42.16
CA LYS A 441 -37.20 -15.94 -43.37
C LYS A 441 -37.93 -16.61 -44.53
N ASP A 442 -38.68 -15.84 -45.31
CA ASP A 442 -39.41 -16.41 -46.45
C ASP A 442 -38.40 -16.88 -47.51
N THR A 443 -38.21 -18.19 -47.64
CA THR A 443 -37.33 -18.80 -48.66
C THR A 443 -38.02 -18.97 -50.02
N SER A 444 -39.19 -18.37 -50.22
CA SER A 444 -39.99 -18.54 -51.43
C SER A 444 -39.77 -17.40 -52.46
N VAL A 445 -38.57 -17.32 -53.03
CA VAL A 445 -38.40 -16.65 -54.34
C VAL A 445 -38.49 -17.73 -55.42
N PRO A 446 -39.47 -17.69 -56.36
CA PRO A 446 -39.47 -18.60 -57.50
C PRO A 446 -38.32 -18.20 -58.45
N LEU A 447 -37.44 -19.16 -58.74
CA LEU A 447 -36.46 -19.05 -59.82
C LEU A 447 -37.20 -18.79 -61.15
N ALA A 448 -37.17 -17.55 -61.63
CA ALA A 448 -37.40 -17.27 -63.03
C ALA A 448 -36.12 -17.62 -63.80
N VAL A 449 -36.08 -18.82 -64.37
CA VAL A 449 -35.08 -19.20 -65.39
C VAL A 449 -35.48 -18.51 -66.69
N ALA A 450 -34.74 -17.46 -67.06
CA ALA A 450 -34.75 -16.91 -68.41
C ALA A 450 -33.64 -17.60 -69.23
N GLU A 451 -34.02 -18.24 -70.33
CA GLU A 451 -33.10 -18.85 -71.29
C GLU A 451 -32.44 -17.80 -72.22
N GLY A 452 -31.13 -17.97 -72.44
CA GLY A 452 -30.40 -17.60 -73.66
C GLY A 452 -29.30 -16.53 -73.52
N PRO A 453 -28.27 -16.50 -74.39
CA PRO A 453 -27.51 -17.63 -74.97
C PRO A 453 -25.97 -17.50 -74.78
N ALA A 454 -25.28 -18.57 -75.19
CA ALA A 454 -23.86 -18.91 -75.08
C ALA A 454 -22.79 -17.82 -75.30
N ALA A 455 -21.71 -17.91 -74.49
CA ALA A 455 -20.37 -17.44 -74.87
C ALA A 455 -19.24 -18.34 -74.29
N LYS A 456 -18.56 -19.01 -75.23
CA LYS A 456 -17.26 -19.73 -75.27
C LYS A 456 -16.35 -19.78 -74.02
N VAL A 457 -15.96 -21.03 -73.70
CA VAL A 457 -14.77 -21.41 -72.93
C VAL A 457 -13.60 -21.74 -73.87
N PRO A 458 -12.37 -21.37 -73.52
CA PRO A 458 -11.18 -22.22 -73.71
C PRO A 458 -10.53 -22.44 -72.33
N GLY A 459 -10.04 -23.61 -71.91
CA GLY A 459 -9.57 -24.80 -72.58
C GLY A 459 -8.40 -25.29 -71.72
N CYS A 460 -8.60 -26.33 -70.92
CA CYS A 460 -7.52 -26.98 -70.18
C CYS A 460 -6.77 -27.95 -71.10
N SER A 461 -5.43 -27.95 -71.04
CA SER A 461 -4.64 -29.11 -71.42
C SER A 461 -3.37 -29.19 -70.58
N SER A 462 -3.18 -30.42 -70.11
CA SER A 462 -2.15 -31.04 -69.27
C SER A 462 -0.73 -31.04 -69.85
N VAL A 463 0.29 -31.12 -69.00
CA VAL A 463 1.46 -31.98 -69.24
C VAL A 463 1.95 -32.61 -67.93
N ALA A 464 2.29 -33.89 -68.01
CA ALA A 464 2.65 -34.84 -66.97
C ALA A 464 4.18 -34.95 -66.71
N ALA A 465 4.54 -35.87 -65.83
CA ALA A 465 5.78 -36.04 -65.09
C ALA A 465 6.93 -36.85 -65.76
N GLY A 466 8.17 -36.53 -65.33
CA GLY A 466 9.36 -37.42 -65.12
C GLY A 466 10.10 -38.00 -66.33
N PRO A 467 11.28 -38.68 -66.18
CA PRO A 467 12.10 -38.95 -64.98
C PRO A 467 13.65 -38.94 -65.19
N ALA A 468 14.41 -39.52 -64.23
CA ALA A 468 15.79 -40.06 -64.25
C ALA A 468 16.94 -39.13 -63.76
N LEU A 469 17.47 -39.33 -62.53
CA LEU A 469 18.48 -40.29 -62.03
C LEU A 469 19.93 -39.78 -62.14
N ALA A 470 20.63 -39.77 -60.99
CA ALA A 470 21.87 -40.52 -60.71
C ALA A 470 23.09 -39.76 -60.11
N TRP A 471 23.44 -40.21 -58.88
CA TRP A 471 24.77 -40.29 -58.22
C TRP A 471 25.39 -39.02 -57.59
N ALA A 472 26.17 -39.05 -56.51
CA ALA A 472 26.39 -39.92 -55.33
C ALA A 472 27.47 -39.24 -54.45
N LEU A 473 27.65 -39.74 -53.21
CA LEU A 473 28.67 -39.45 -52.15
C LEU A 473 28.37 -38.30 -51.16
N ALA A 474 28.04 -38.57 -49.89
CA ALA A 474 28.82 -39.17 -48.78
C ALA A 474 29.82 -38.15 -48.17
N ALA A 475 30.00 -37.97 -46.87
CA ALA A 475 29.41 -38.48 -45.64
C ALA A 475 29.97 -37.64 -44.45
N LEU A 476 29.42 -37.89 -43.25
CA LEU A 476 30.06 -37.84 -41.92
C LEU A 476 29.58 -36.77 -40.92
N LEU A 477 28.70 -37.27 -40.05
CA LEU A 477 28.63 -36.97 -38.62
C LEU A 477 30.02 -37.06 -37.94
N ARG A 478 30.36 -36.13 -37.05
CA ARG A 478 30.70 -36.42 -35.63
C ARG A 478 31.21 -35.20 -34.84
N ARG A 479 30.68 -35.12 -33.60
CA ARG A 479 31.36 -34.75 -32.32
C ARG A 479 31.67 -33.26 -32.10
N ARG A 480 31.71 -32.71 -30.89
CA ARG A 480 31.26 -32.99 -29.51
C ARG A 480 31.83 -31.81 -28.71
N ARG A 481 31.05 -31.28 -27.76
CA ARG A 481 31.43 -30.69 -26.45
C ARG A 481 32.50 -29.57 -26.32
N ALA A 482 32.14 -28.67 -25.40
CA ALA A 482 32.95 -27.87 -24.46
C ALA A 482 33.43 -26.50 -24.93
N ARG A 483 32.81 -25.44 -24.41
CA ARG A 483 33.24 -24.76 -23.18
C ARG A 483 32.05 -24.15 -22.46
#